data_AF-A0A958IMU8-F1
#
_entry.id   AF-A0A958IMU8-F1
#
_cell.length_a   1.000
_cell.length_b   1.000
_cell.length_c   1.000
_cell.angle_alpha   90.00
_cell.angle_beta   90.00
_cell.angle_gamma   90.00
#
_symmetry.space_group_name_H-M   'P 1'
#
loop_
_entity.id
_entity.type
_entity.pdbx_description
1 polymer ?
#
loop_
_entity_poly.entity_id
_entity_poly.type
_entity_poly.pdbx_seq_one_letter_code
_entity_poly.pdbx_strand_id
1 'polypeptide(L)'
;MSNSAQAIHLKSTNNQPVFRIGLFKDQEHIDFRVMGAFSLVDGENKPLIDNIKTDLKWRIKIKDSKPGKEHYFLVLYESFKKDMAEQKLKSAQLIDKSAELRVLGGSINLDKRQVNNNTKYVVVAGNYPTDIAARKAFKRFQPEFIPYVEKHRDKAPGGQLEAFDAEYDKSTEVKDVLRIIPKDLNSKIKIFAVRTFDDVLQRDYYADQVFNGILEFRLDINGNLMAISEVPLELYLERVIHSEIGSDLPPEFSKALAIVCRSEAMARINHQCL
;
A
#
# COMPACT_ATOMS: atom_id res chain seq x y z
N MET A 1 0.33 23.45 -10.39
CA MET A 1 1.42 23.26 -9.41
C MET A 1 2.51 22.45 -10.09
N SER A 2 3.75 22.91 -10.12
CA SER A 2 4.83 22.18 -10.79
C SER A 2 5.17 20.93 -9.98
N ASN A 3 4.74 19.74 -10.44
CA ASN A 3 5.17 18.47 -9.88
C ASN A 3 6.64 18.22 -10.26
N SER A 4 7.57 18.77 -9.49
CA SER A 4 8.98 18.42 -9.56
C SER A 4 9.20 17.00 -9.03
N ALA A 5 10.21 16.30 -9.55
CA ALA A 5 10.62 15.00 -9.03
C ALA A 5 10.82 15.08 -7.50
N GLN A 6 10.17 14.17 -6.77
CA GLN A 6 10.19 14.18 -5.31
C GLN A 6 11.40 13.40 -4.78
N ALA A 7 11.99 13.87 -3.68
CA ALA A 7 12.95 13.05 -2.93
C ALA A 7 12.17 12.06 -2.06
N ILE A 8 12.30 10.77 -2.35
CA ILE A 8 11.64 9.68 -1.62
C ILE A 8 12.66 9.10 -0.64
N HIS A 9 12.35 9.16 0.66
CA HIS A 9 13.19 8.57 1.70
C HIS A 9 12.59 7.25 2.14
N LEU A 10 13.30 6.15 1.90
CA LEU A 10 12.87 4.84 2.35
C LEU A 10 13.02 4.73 3.87
N LYS A 11 11.96 4.25 4.52
CA LYS A 11 12.05 3.82 5.92
C LYS A 11 12.94 2.59 5.99
N SER A 12 13.82 2.53 6.99
CA SER A 12 14.67 1.38 7.24
C SER A 12 14.40 0.79 8.63
N THR A 13 14.50 -0.54 8.72
CA THR A 13 14.53 -1.29 9.98
C THR A 13 15.75 -2.21 9.89
N ASN A 14 16.64 -2.17 10.89
CA ASN A 14 17.89 -2.92 10.88
C ASN A 14 18.72 -2.70 9.58
N ASN A 15 18.80 -1.45 9.11
CA ASN A 15 19.47 -1.04 7.86
C ASN A 15 18.91 -1.68 6.57
N GLN A 16 17.72 -2.28 6.60
CA GLN A 16 17.03 -2.78 5.42
C GLN A 16 15.83 -1.90 5.09
N PRO A 17 15.58 -1.55 3.81
CA PRO A 17 14.39 -0.82 3.42
C PRO A 17 13.13 -1.63 3.72
N VAL A 18 12.10 -0.96 4.23
CA VAL A 18 10.82 -1.58 4.60
C VAL A 18 9.78 -1.31 3.52
N PHE A 19 9.10 -2.37 3.10
CA PHE A 19 7.97 -2.32 2.18
C PHE A 19 6.66 -2.39 2.93
N ARG A 20 5.64 -1.73 2.37
CA ARG A 20 4.30 -1.63 2.94
C ARG A 20 3.32 -2.36 2.03
N ILE A 21 2.72 -3.43 2.54
CA ILE A 21 1.84 -4.32 1.77
C ILE A 21 0.45 -4.26 2.38
N GLY A 22 -0.56 -3.94 1.59
CA GLY A 22 -1.95 -4.03 2.03
C GLY A 22 -2.34 -5.48 2.26
N LEU A 23 -2.90 -5.78 3.43
CA LEU A 23 -3.34 -7.13 3.80
C LEU A 23 -4.83 -7.35 3.52
N PHE A 24 -5.65 -6.42 3.99
CA PHE A 24 -7.09 -6.41 3.80
C PHE A 24 -7.63 -4.99 3.93
N LYS A 25 -8.87 -4.80 3.51
CA LYS A 25 -9.66 -3.57 3.60
C LYS A 25 -11.10 -3.90 3.99
N ASP A 26 -11.93 -2.88 4.17
CA ASP A 26 -13.38 -3.04 4.34
C ASP A 26 -13.80 -3.91 5.54
N GLN A 27 -13.10 -3.76 6.68
CA GLN A 27 -13.49 -4.41 7.95
C GLN A 27 -14.09 -3.36 8.92
N GLU A 28 -15.10 -3.72 9.71
CA GLU A 28 -15.58 -2.85 10.79
C GLU A 28 -14.71 -2.97 12.05
N HIS A 29 -14.21 -4.18 12.29
CA HIS A 29 -13.30 -4.50 13.37
C HIS A 29 -12.45 -5.70 12.94
N ILE A 30 -11.37 -5.93 13.68
CA ILE A 30 -10.58 -7.13 13.52
C ILE A 30 -10.08 -7.60 14.87
N ASP A 31 -10.01 -8.91 15.03
CA ASP A 31 -9.39 -9.50 16.19
C ASP A 31 -8.00 -10.03 15.86
N PHE A 32 -7.10 -9.96 16.83
CA PHE A 32 -5.75 -10.46 16.69
C PHE A 32 -5.24 -11.15 17.96
N ARG A 33 -4.16 -11.91 17.81
CA ARG A 33 -3.35 -12.47 18.89
C ARG A 33 -1.89 -12.43 18.48
N VAL A 34 -1.02 -11.95 19.37
CA VAL A 34 0.42 -11.95 19.14
C VAL A 34 1.06 -13.08 19.95
N MET A 35 1.84 -13.93 19.28
CA MET A 35 2.63 -14.97 19.92
C MET A 35 4.00 -14.40 20.32
N GLY A 36 4.04 -13.72 21.47
CA GLY A 36 5.25 -13.06 21.96
C GLY A 36 4.95 -11.76 22.70
N ALA A 37 6.00 -11.04 23.09
CA ALA A 37 5.84 -9.70 23.64
C ALA A 37 5.68 -8.66 22.53
N PHE A 38 4.83 -7.66 22.74
CA PHE A 38 4.59 -6.59 21.76
C PHE A 38 4.24 -5.26 22.41
N SER A 39 4.25 -4.20 21.62
CA SER A 39 3.74 -2.88 21.98
C SER A 39 2.66 -2.44 21.00
N LEU A 40 1.72 -1.63 21.50
CA LEU A 40 0.81 -0.85 20.70
C LEU A 40 1.31 0.59 20.64
N VAL A 41 1.47 1.13 19.43
CA VAL A 41 1.98 2.49 19.20
C VAL A 41 1.11 3.22 18.18
N ASP A 42 1.20 4.55 18.15
CA ASP A 42 0.51 5.38 17.16
C ASP A 42 1.26 5.47 15.81
N GLY A 43 0.74 6.29 14.89
CA GLY A 43 1.36 6.55 13.58
C GLY A 43 2.77 7.16 13.65
N GLU A 44 3.11 7.84 14.74
CA GLU A 44 4.41 8.48 14.98
C GLU A 44 5.40 7.55 15.73
N ASN A 45 4.99 6.31 16.03
CA ASN A 45 5.68 5.34 16.90
C ASN A 45 5.72 5.76 18.38
N LYS A 46 4.83 6.65 18.83
CA LYS A 46 4.71 6.93 20.26
C LYS A 46 4.00 5.77 20.94
N PRO A 47 4.52 5.25 22.06
CA PRO A 47 3.90 4.14 22.75
C PRO A 47 2.55 4.52 23.35
N LEU A 48 1.56 3.66 23.13
CA LEU A 48 0.23 3.71 23.75
C LEU A 48 0.15 2.71 24.90
N ILE A 49 0.59 1.47 24.65
CA ILE A 49 0.75 0.41 25.66
C ILE A 49 2.01 -0.37 25.33
N ASP A 50 2.94 -0.45 26.27
CA ASP A 50 4.25 -1.08 26.06
C ASP A 50 4.40 -2.46 26.70
N ASN A 51 5.25 -3.28 26.07
CA ASN A 51 5.73 -4.55 26.62
C ASN A 51 4.61 -5.49 27.09
N ILE A 52 3.53 -5.55 26.31
CA ILE A 52 2.42 -6.47 26.52
C ILE A 52 2.95 -7.90 26.33
N LYS A 53 2.77 -8.73 27.36
CA LYS A 53 3.05 -10.17 27.33
C LYS A 53 1.81 -10.92 27.75
N THR A 54 1.03 -11.35 26.78
CA THR A 54 -0.25 -12.05 26.99
C THR A 54 -0.53 -12.95 25.79
N ASP A 55 -1.29 -14.02 26.00
CA ASP A 55 -1.87 -14.87 24.96
C ASP A 55 -3.34 -14.53 24.67
N LEU A 56 -3.87 -13.52 25.36
CA LEU A 56 -5.23 -13.05 25.15
C LEU A 56 -5.46 -12.58 23.72
N LYS A 57 -6.71 -12.73 23.29
CA LYS A 57 -7.19 -12.16 22.05
C LYS A 57 -7.43 -10.66 22.26
N TRP A 58 -7.07 -9.86 21.27
CA TRP A 58 -7.28 -8.42 21.24
C TRP A 58 -8.23 -8.07 20.09
N ARG A 59 -8.94 -6.96 20.25
CA ARG A 59 -9.82 -6.40 19.22
C ARG A 59 -9.34 -5.00 18.87
N ILE A 60 -9.35 -4.67 17.58
CA ILE A 60 -9.26 -3.30 17.07
C ILE A 60 -10.58 -3.00 16.39
N LYS A 61 -11.26 -1.93 16.77
CA LYS A 61 -12.51 -1.49 16.15
C LYS A 61 -12.46 0.00 15.84
N ILE A 62 -13.34 0.42 14.94
CA ILE A 62 -13.54 1.82 14.61
C ILE A 62 -14.45 2.45 15.68
N LYS A 63 -13.99 3.53 16.31
CA LYS A 63 -14.80 4.32 17.26
C LYS A 63 -15.57 5.43 16.55
N ASP A 64 -14.88 6.15 15.67
CA ASP A 64 -15.49 7.07 14.71
C ASP A 64 -14.69 7.07 13.40
N SER A 65 -15.37 7.34 12.28
CA SER A 65 -14.72 7.48 10.99
C SER A 65 -15.33 8.58 10.15
N LYS A 66 -14.46 9.19 9.34
CA LYS A 66 -14.78 10.13 8.28
C LYS A 66 -14.16 9.59 7.01
N PRO A 67 -14.98 9.21 6.00
CA PRO A 67 -14.48 8.78 4.71
C PRO A 67 -13.55 9.84 4.11
N GLY A 68 -12.56 9.34 3.36
CA GLY A 68 -11.72 10.20 2.53
C GLY A 68 -12.46 10.65 1.28
N LYS A 69 -11.72 11.25 0.36
CA LYS A 69 -12.20 11.59 -0.97
C LYS A 69 -11.18 11.17 -2.00
N GLU A 70 -11.64 10.52 -3.05
CA GLU A 70 -10.84 10.17 -4.20
C GLU A 70 -11.56 10.56 -5.49
N HIS A 71 -10.78 10.68 -6.56
CA HIS A 71 -11.27 10.78 -7.91
C HIS A 71 -10.47 9.87 -8.82
N TYR A 72 -11.01 9.63 -10.00
CA TYR A 72 -10.46 8.74 -11.00
C TYR A 72 -10.04 9.55 -12.22
N PHE A 73 -8.99 9.11 -12.90
CA PHE A 73 -8.51 9.71 -14.13
C PHE A 73 -8.08 8.61 -15.10
N LEU A 74 -8.01 8.94 -16.38
CA LEU A 74 -7.47 8.04 -17.39
C LEU A 74 -5.98 8.28 -17.51
N VAL A 75 -5.18 7.22 -17.39
CA VAL A 75 -3.81 7.23 -17.87
C VAL A 75 -3.82 6.89 -19.35
N LEU A 76 -3.27 7.78 -20.17
CA LEU A 76 -3.22 7.64 -21.62
C LEU A 76 -1.86 7.12 -22.08
N TYR A 77 -0.79 7.51 -21.40
CA TYR A 77 0.57 7.16 -21.78
C TYR A 77 1.53 7.29 -20.59
N GLU A 78 2.53 6.42 -20.54
CA GLU A 78 3.59 6.43 -19.54
C GLU A 78 4.97 6.39 -20.21
N SER A 79 5.94 7.13 -19.68
CA SER A 79 7.33 7.05 -20.12
C SER A 79 8.31 7.48 -19.04
N PHE A 80 9.51 6.92 -19.06
CA PHE A 80 10.66 7.44 -18.29
C PHE A 80 11.37 8.60 -19.02
N LYS A 81 10.99 8.89 -20.28
CA LYS A 81 11.54 9.99 -21.07
C LYS A 81 10.52 11.13 -21.16
N LYS A 82 10.90 12.30 -20.64
CA LYS A 82 10.03 13.49 -20.61
C LYS A 82 9.54 13.91 -22.00
N ASP A 83 10.45 14.02 -22.97
CA ASP A 83 10.14 14.50 -24.32
C ASP A 83 9.08 13.63 -25.03
N MET A 84 9.15 12.31 -24.83
CA MET A 84 8.16 11.37 -25.37
C MET A 84 6.78 11.58 -24.76
N ALA A 85 6.72 11.79 -23.43
CA ALA A 85 5.47 12.06 -22.74
C ALA A 85 4.89 13.44 -23.12
N GLU A 86 5.72 14.45 -23.34
CA GLU A 86 5.29 15.77 -23.83
C GLU A 86 4.75 15.71 -25.27
N GLN A 87 5.35 14.90 -26.14
CA GLN A 87 4.81 14.66 -27.48
C GLN A 87 3.42 14.02 -27.40
N LYS A 88 3.26 12.99 -26.56
CA LYS A 88 1.96 12.32 -26.37
C LYS A 88 0.94 13.19 -25.66
N LEU A 89 1.35 14.09 -24.77
CA LEU A 89 0.48 15.10 -24.17
C LEU A 89 -0.14 16.01 -25.24
N LYS A 90 0.66 16.49 -26.20
CA LYS A 90 0.16 17.34 -27.29
C LYS A 90 -0.94 16.62 -28.09
N SER A 91 -0.73 15.35 -28.42
CA SER A 91 -1.76 14.51 -29.08
C SER A 91 -3.01 14.34 -28.22
N ALA A 92 -2.85 14.08 -26.91
CA ALA A 92 -3.98 13.97 -25.99
C ALA A 92 -4.78 15.28 -25.88
N GLN A 93 -4.10 16.43 -25.90
CA GLN A 93 -4.71 17.77 -25.83
C GLN A 93 -5.47 18.18 -27.11
N LEU A 94 -5.31 17.45 -28.22
CA LEU A 94 -6.17 17.61 -29.39
C LEU A 94 -7.54 16.95 -29.17
N ILE A 95 -7.59 15.89 -28.35
CA ILE A 95 -8.81 15.14 -28.03
C ILE A 95 -9.51 15.73 -26.78
N ASP A 96 -8.73 16.02 -25.74
CA ASP A 96 -9.22 16.60 -24.49
C ASP A 96 -8.24 17.66 -23.97
N LYS A 97 -8.66 18.92 -23.99
CA LYS A 97 -7.86 20.06 -23.53
C LYS A 97 -7.49 19.99 -22.05
N SER A 98 -8.20 19.19 -21.25
CA SER A 98 -7.88 18.96 -19.84
C SER A 98 -6.74 17.95 -19.62
N ALA A 99 -6.24 17.30 -20.68
CA ALA A 99 -5.13 16.38 -20.55
C ALA A 99 -3.88 17.09 -20.00
N GLU A 100 -3.24 16.47 -19.02
CA GLU A 100 -2.10 17.01 -18.29
C GLU A 100 -0.98 15.98 -18.13
N LEU A 101 0.24 16.49 -17.89
CA LEU A 101 1.41 15.67 -17.57
C LEU A 101 1.61 15.63 -16.07
N ARG A 102 1.61 14.43 -15.50
CA ARG A 102 1.98 14.18 -14.11
C ARG A 102 3.37 13.55 -14.03
N VAL A 103 4.09 13.90 -12.97
CA VAL A 103 5.36 13.28 -12.61
C VAL A 103 5.11 12.40 -11.40
N LEU A 104 5.38 11.11 -11.54
CA LEU A 104 5.29 10.10 -10.49
C LEU A 104 6.68 9.62 -10.09
N GLY A 105 6.82 9.12 -8.86
CA GLY A 105 8.10 8.66 -8.34
C GLY A 105 9.09 9.80 -8.10
N GLY A 106 10.38 9.48 -8.16
CA GLY A 106 11.45 10.44 -7.95
C GLY A 106 12.79 9.80 -7.60
N SER A 107 13.68 10.60 -7.01
CA SER A 107 14.96 10.10 -6.50
C SER A 107 14.72 9.34 -5.20
N ILE A 108 15.05 8.05 -5.19
CA ILE A 108 14.89 7.17 -4.05
C ILE A 108 16.19 7.18 -3.26
N ASN A 109 16.10 7.57 -2.00
CA ASN A 109 17.21 7.68 -1.06
C ASN A 109 17.05 6.65 0.06
N LEU A 110 18.15 6.00 0.41
CA LEU A 110 18.31 5.24 1.65
C LEU A 110 19.38 5.97 2.47
N ASP A 111 19.01 6.39 3.68
CA ASP A 111 19.80 7.29 4.52
C ASP A 111 20.20 8.58 3.76
N LYS A 112 21.51 8.78 3.52
CA LYS A 112 22.07 9.94 2.81
C LYS A 112 22.47 9.63 1.36
N ARG A 113 22.19 8.42 0.86
CA ARG A 113 22.61 7.97 -0.47
C ARG A 113 21.41 7.75 -1.38
N GLN A 114 21.49 8.29 -2.59
CA GLN A 114 20.55 7.93 -3.65
C GLN A 114 20.83 6.50 -4.12
N VAL A 115 19.81 5.64 -4.05
CA VAL A 115 19.88 4.24 -4.45
C VAL A 115 19.19 3.98 -5.79
N ASN A 116 18.23 4.81 -6.18
CA ASN A 116 17.53 4.68 -7.46
C ASN A 116 16.89 6.02 -7.91
N ASN A 117 16.39 6.08 -9.14
CA ASN A 117 15.48 7.11 -9.64
C ASN A 117 14.39 6.45 -10.48
N ASN A 118 13.16 6.45 -9.98
CA ASN A 118 12.01 5.86 -10.66
C ASN A 118 11.05 6.93 -11.22
N THR A 119 11.57 8.11 -11.57
CA THR A 119 10.76 9.21 -12.11
C THR A 119 10.07 8.78 -13.40
N LYS A 120 8.73 8.77 -13.38
CA LYS A 120 7.88 8.42 -14.51
C LYS A 120 7.01 9.61 -14.88
N TYR A 121 6.90 9.88 -16.18
CA TYR A 121 6.05 10.91 -16.76
C TYR A 121 4.79 10.26 -17.30
N VAL A 122 3.64 10.69 -16.81
CA VAL A 122 2.34 10.08 -17.08
C VAL A 122 1.41 11.13 -17.68
N VAL A 123 0.90 10.86 -18.88
CA VAL A 123 -0.14 11.68 -19.50
C VAL A 123 -1.48 11.19 -18.99
N VAL A 124 -2.24 12.08 -18.36
CA VAL A 124 -3.55 11.76 -17.81
C VAL A 124 -4.64 12.66 -18.36
N ALA A 125 -5.89 12.21 -18.32
CA ALA A 125 -7.04 13.02 -18.71
C ALA A 125 -8.28 12.74 -17.88
N GLY A 126 -9.09 13.79 -17.71
CA GLY A 126 -10.37 13.74 -17.01
C GLY A 126 -10.25 13.74 -15.48
N ASN A 127 -11.39 13.95 -14.84
CA ASN A 127 -11.58 13.89 -13.41
C ASN A 127 -12.97 13.29 -13.16
N TYR A 128 -13.00 12.02 -12.80
CA TYR A 128 -14.21 11.21 -12.72
C TYR A 128 -14.50 10.83 -11.27
N PRO A 129 -15.77 10.82 -10.84
CA PRO A 129 -16.12 10.45 -9.48
C PRO A 129 -16.06 8.94 -9.22
N THR A 130 -16.07 8.11 -10.27
CA THR A 130 -16.08 6.64 -10.15
C THR A 130 -15.27 5.97 -11.26
N ASP A 131 -14.77 4.77 -11.00
CA ASP A 131 -14.10 3.92 -12.00
C ASP A 131 -14.99 3.69 -13.23
N ILE A 132 -16.29 3.40 -13.03
CA ILE A 132 -17.25 3.18 -14.13
C ILE A 132 -17.37 4.43 -15.02
N ALA A 133 -17.42 5.63 -14.43
CA ALA A 133 -17.48 6.87 -15.19
C ALA A 133 -16.21 7.09 -16.02
N ALA A 134 -15.03 6.78 -15.45
CA ALA A 134 -13.77 6.84 -16.17
C ALA A 134 -13.73 5.83 -17.34
N ARG A 135 -14.13 4.57 -17.12
CA ARG A 135 -14.15 3.51 -18.16
C ARG A 135 -15.06 3.86 -19.34
N LYS A 136 -16.21 4.50 -19.09
CA LYS A 136 -17.10 4.96 -20.17
C LYS A 136 -16.42 5.96 -21.11
N ALA A 137 -15.41 6.69 -20.63
CA ALA A 137 -14.68 7.66 -21.43
C ALA A 137 -13.53 7.06 -22.29
N PHE A 138 -13.25 5.75 -22.19
CA PHE A 138 -12.16 5.10 -22.96
C PHE A 138 -12.28 5.33 -24.47
N LYS A 139 -13.50 5.17 -25.00
CA LYS A 139 -13.78 5.27 -26.44
C LYS A 139 -13.38 6.61 -27.05
N ARG A 140 -13.34 7.67 -26.22
CA ARG A 140 -12.96 9.02 -26.65
C ARG A 140 -11.48 9.10 -27.09
N PHE A 141 -10.61 8.28 -26.51
CA PHE A 141 -9.17 8.31 -26.76
C PHE A 141 -8.67 7.21 -27.70
N GLN A 142 -9.54 6.26 -28.07
CA GLN A 142 -9.22 5.23 -29.04
C GLN A 142 -9.38 5.74 -30.48
N PRO A 143 -8.56 5.26 -31.44
CA PRO A 143 -7.52 4.24 -31.29
C PRO A 143 -6.14 4.77 -30.88
N GLU A 144 -5.96 6.09 -30.77
CA GLU A 144 -4.64 6.71 -30.52
C GLU A 144 -4.00 6.28 -29.19
N PHE A 145 -4.82 6.01 -28.17
CA PHE A 145 -4.38 5.57 -26.85
C PHE A 145 -5.09 4.28 -26.41
N ILE A 146 -4.43 3.54 -25.52
CA ILE A 146 -4.98 2.39 -24.79
C ILE A 146 -5.12 2.80 -23.33
N PRO A 147 -6.19 3.52 -22.97
CA PRO A 147 -6.32 4.08 -21.63
C PRO A 147 -6.57 3.00 -20.58
N TYR A 148 -6.09 3.24 -19.36
CA TYR A 148 -6.52 2.55 -18.17
C TYR A 148 -6.90 3.54 -17.06
N VAL A 149 -7.66 3.09 -16.08
CA VAL A 149 -8.15 3.92 -14.97
C VAL A 149 -7.14 3.88 -13.84
N GLU A 150 -6.83 5.05 -13.30
CA GLU A 150 -6.13 5.21 -12.04
C GLU A 150 -6.94 6.09 -11.07
N LYS A 151 -6.69 5.92 -9.78
CA LYS A 151 -7.34 6.67 -8.70
C LYS A 151 -6.35 7.60 -8.01
N HIS A 152 -6.80 8.80 -7.66
CA HIS A 152 -6.07 9.78 -6.87
C HIS A 152 -6.82 10.07 -5.59
N ARG A 153 -6.10 10.12 -4.47
CA ARG A 153 -6.65 10.50 -3.17
C ARG A 153 -6.57 12.01 -2.96
N ASP A 154 -7.72 12.66 -2.92
CA ASP A 154 -7.85 14.10 -2.66
C ASP A 154 -7.81 14.44 -1.17
N LYS A 155 -8.45 13.58 -0.37
CA LYS A 155 -8.54 13.74 1.08
C LYS A 155 -8.32 12.40 1.75
N ALA A 156 -7.41 12.35 2.71
CA ALA A 156 -7.21 11.16 3.53
C ALA A 156 -8.46 10.87 4.39
N PRO A 157 -8.80 9.60 4.60
CA PRO A 157 -9.77 9.24 5.63
C PRO A 157 -9.19 9.58 7.01
N GLY A 158 -10.05 9.76 8.00
CA GLY A 158 -9.61 9.99 9.37
C GLY A 158 -10.67 9.60 10.40
N GLY A 159 -10.26 9.43 11.64
CA GLY A 159 -11.15 8.97 12.71
C GLY A 159 -10.38 8.47 13.94
N GLN A 160 -11.06 7.72 14.79
CA GLN A 160 -10.47 7.11 15.98
C GLN A 160 -10.62 5.59 15.94
N LEU A 161 -9.55 4.91 16.31
CA LEU A 161 -9.49 3.48 16.53
C LEU A 161 -9.42 3.20 18.03
N GLU A 162 -10.08 2.14 18.46
CA GLU A 162 -10.02 1.63 19.82
C GLU A 162 -9.46 0.21 19.79
N ALA A 163 -8.52 -0.09 20.69
CA ALA A 163 -7.98 -1.43 20.87
C ALA A 163 -8.09 -1.87 22.34
N PHE A 164 -8.50 -3.12 22.55
CA PHE A 164 -8.66 -3.69 23.89
C PHE A 164 -8.44 -5.21 23.89
N ASP A 165 -8.04 -5.75 25.03
CA ASP A 165 -7.96 -7.21 25.23
C ASP A 165 -9.35 -7.83 25.51
N ALA A 166 -9.45 -9.15 25.40
CA ALA A 166 -10.69 -9.89 25.59
C ALA A 166 -11.28 -9.80 27.02
N GLU A 167 -10.47 -9.38 27.99
CA GLU A 167 -10.85 -9.24 29.40
C GLU A 167 -11.21 -7.78 29.75
N TYR A 168 -10.98 -6.84 28.81
CA TYR A 168 -11.11 -5.39 29.00
C TYR A 168 -10.20 -4.81 30.10
N ASP A 169 -9.14 -5.53 30.46
CA ASP A 169 -8.15 -5.09 31.46
C ASP A 169 -7.26 -3.98 30.90
N LYS A 170 -6.99 -4.03 29.59
CA LYS A 170 -6.22 -3.02 28.88
C LYS A 170 -6.98 -2.52 27.67
N SER A 171 -7.01 -1.20 27.52
CA SER A 171 -7.54 -0.54 26.35
C SER A 171 -6.75 0.72 26.00
N THR A 172 -6.81 1.11 24.73
CA THR A 172 -6.27 2.38 24.25
C THR A 172 -7.09 2.90 23.08
N GLU A 173 -7.07 4.21 22.91
CA GLU A 173 -7.62 4.89 21.74
C GLU A 173 -6.51 5.61 21.01
N VAL A 174 -6.62 5.68 19.68
CA VAL A 174 -5.65 6.39 18.85
C VAL A 174 -6.33 6.99 17.64
N LYS A 175 -5.83 8.15 17.24
CA LYS A 175 -6.29 8.84 16.04
C LYS A 175 -5.63 8.24 14.80
N ASP A 176 -6.44 7.92 13.79
CA ASP A 176 -6.09 7.50 12.43
C ASP A 176 -5.29 6.19 12.27
N VAL A 177 -4.25 5.94 13.08
CA VAL A 177 -3.29 4.84 12.88
C VAL A 177 -2.93 4.16 14.20
N LEU A 178 -3.12 2.84 14.26
CA LEU A 178 -2.65 1.97 15.33
C LEU A 178 -1.61 0.99 14.78
N ARG A 179 -0.51 0.77 15.49
CA ARG A 179 0.55 -0.17 15.08
C ARG A 179 0.84 -1.19 16.16
N ILE A 180 0.93 -2.45 15.75
CA ILE A 180 1.43 -3.56 16.55
C ILE A 180 2.91 -3.73 16.22
N ILE A 181 3.78 -3.50 17.20
CA ILE A 181 5.22 -3.71 17.09
C ILE A 181 5.59 -4.91 17.97
N PRO A 182 5.85 -6.09 17.39
CA PRO A 182 6.36 -7.21 18.18
C PRO A 182 7.80 -6.93 18.61
N LYS A 183 8.19 -7.39 19.80
CA LYS A 183 9.58 -7.29 20.27
C LYS A 183 10.54 -8.13 19.43
N ASP A 184 10.06 -9.25 18.90
CA ASP A 184 10.77 -10.09 17.93
C ASP A 184 9.99 -10.06 16.61
N LEU A 185 10.64 -9.64 15.52
CA LEU A 185 10.02 -9.56 14.19
C LEU A 185 9.55 -10.92 13.66
N ASN A 186 10.10 -12.02 14.17
CA ASN A 186 9.64 -13.38 13.84
C ASN A 186 8.42 -13.81 14.63
N SER A 187 7.97 -13.03 15.62
CA SER A 187 6.73 -13.29 16.36
C SER A 187 5.55 -13.40 15.40
N LYS A 188 4.72 -14.41 15.60
CA LYS A 188 3.54 -14.65 14.78
C LYS A 188 2.39 -13.81 15.29
N ILE A 189 1.76 -13.04 14.39
CA ILE A 189 0.55 -12.28 14.67
C ILE A 189 -0.58 -12.97 13.92
N LYS A 190 -1.46 -13.64 14.67
CA LYS A 190 -2.66 -14.25 14.12
C LYS A 190 -3.76 -13.21 14.05
N ILE A 191 -4.31 -12.99 12.86
CA ILE A 191 -5.48 -12.17 12.60
C ILE A 191 -6.67 -13.11 12.36
N PHE A 192 -7.78 -12.88 13.04
CA PHE A 192 -8.94 -13.75 12.96
C PHE A 192 -10.01 -13.19 12.03
N ALA A 193 -10.70 -14.10 11.33
CA ALA A 193 -11.86 -13.77 10.51
C ALA A 193 -11.64 -12.57 9.57
N VAL A 194 -10.56 -12.60 8.79
CA VAL A 194 -10.35 -11.64 7.71
C VAL A 194 -11.33 -11.96 6.59
N ARG A 195 -12.17 -10.99 6.20
CA ARG A 195 -13.03 -11.13 5.01
C ARG A 195 -12.15 -11.17 3.76
N THR A 196 -12.34 -12.22 2.97
CA THR A 196 -11.69 -12.40 1.67
C THR A 196 -12.77 -12.68 0.64
N PHE A 197 -12.60 -12.14 -0.56
CA PHE A 197 -13.47 -12.43 -1.70
C PHE A 197 -12.81 -13.48 -2.59
N ASP A 198 -13.54 -14.54 -2.90
CA ASP A 198 -13.12 -15.55 -3.87
C ASP A 198 -13.64 -15.14 -5.26
N ASP A 199 -12.74 -14.70 -6.15
CA ASP A 199 -13.09 -14.29 -7.51
C ASP A 199 -13.63 -15.45 -8.36
N VAL A 200 -13.26 -16.69 -8.08
CA VAL A 200 -13.72 -17.87 -8.83
C VAL A 200 -15.13 -18.25 -8.38
N LEU A 201 -15.36 -18.28 -7.07
CA LEU A 201 -16.64 -18.67 -6.48
C LEU A 201 -17.62 -17.50 -6.30
N GLN A 202 -17.18 -16.27 -6.59
CA GLN A 202 -17.97 -15.04 -6.48
C GLN A 202 -18.64 -14.88 -5.10
N ARG A 203 -17.93 -15.23 -4.03
CA ARG A 203 -18.47 -15.19 -2.66
C ARG A 203 -17.45 -14.71 -1.65
N ASP A 204 -17.97 -14.07 -0.60
CA ASP A 204 -17.20 -13.74 0.59
C ASP A 204 -16.99 -14.99 1.46
N TYR A 205 -15.80 -15.11 2.03
CA TYR A 205 -15.51 -16.04 3.11
C TYR A 205 -14.59 -15.38 4.14
N TYR A 206 -14.53 -15.97 5.32
CA TYR A 206 -13.70 -15.47 6.41
C TYR A 206 -12.61 -16.49 6.70
N ALA A 207 -11.37 -16.02 6.77
CA ALA A 207 -10.21 -16.86 7.06
C ALA A 207 -9.34 -16.24 8.13
N ASP A 208 -8.79 -17.09 8.99
CA ASP A 208 -7.70 -16.71 9.87
C ASP A 208 -6.41 -16.61 9.07
N GLN A 209 -5.61 -15.58 9.33
CA GLN A 209 -4.33 -15.36 8.67
C GLN A 209 -3.23 -15.17 9.70
N VAL A 210 -1.99 -15.53 9.35
CA VAL A 210 -0.83 -15.40 10.23
C VAL A 210 0.23 -14.58 9.53
N PHE A 211 0.67 -13.51 10.18
CA PHE A 211 1.68 -12.61 9.69
C PHE A 211 2.87 -12.53 10.65
N ASN A 212 3.95 -11.93 10.18
CA ASN A 212 5.13 -11.58 10.97
C ASN A 212 5.45 -10.10 10.74
N GLY A 213 6.30 -9.53 11.60
CA GLY A 213 6.71 -8.14 11.51
C GLY A 213 5.69 -7.17 12.09
N ILE A 214 5.77 -5.92 11.64
CA ILE A 214 4.93 -4.83 12.15
C ILE A 214 3.62 -4.81 11.37
N LEU A 215 2.50 -4.78 12.08
CA LEU A 215 1.19 -4.55 11.48
C LEU A 215 0.70 -3.15 11.82
N GLU A 216 0.16 -2.49 10.82
CA GLU A 216 -0.42 -1.16 10.93
C GLU A 216 -1.89 -1.21 10.51
N PHE A 217 -2.75 -0.68 11.36
CA PHE A 217 -4.19 -0.57 11.14
C PHE A 217 -4.53 0.90 10.97
N ARG A 218 -5.37 1.18 9.97
CA ARG A 218 -5.86 2.53 9.67
C ARG A 218 -7.18 2.46 8.94
N LEU A 219 -7.76 3.62 8.67
CA LEU A 219 -8.96 3.71 7.85
C LEU A 219 -8.63 3.70 6.35
N ASP A 220 -9.42 2.95 5.58
CA ASP A 220 -9.45 3.00 4.12
C ASP A 220 -10.25 4.22 3.63
N ILE A 221 -10.33 4.39 2.31
CA ILE A 221 -10.99 5.57 1.73
C ILE A 221 -12.47 5.68 2.10
N ASN A 222 -13.15 4.56 2.38
CA ASN A 222 -14.55 4.51 2.78
C ASN A 222 -14.73 4.74 4.29
N GLY A 223 -13.63 4.82 5.05
CA GLY A 223 -13.68 4.94 6.51
C GLY A 223 -13.81 3.61 7.22
N ASN A 224 -13.53 2.49 6.55
CA ASN A 224 -13.49 1.15 7.14
C ASN A 224 -12.05 0.76 7.50
N LEU A 225 -11.87 -0.25 8.33
CA LEU A 225 -10.56 -0.69 8.79
C LEU A 225 -9.82 -1.43 7.67
N MET A 226 -8.56 -1.05 7.47
CA MET A 226 -7.59 -1.76 6.64
C MET A 226 -6.32 -2.04 7.44
N ALA A 227 -5.62 -3.08 7.03
CA ALA A 227 -4.32 -3.43 7.60
C ALA A 227 -3.22 -3.39 6.55
N ILE A 228 -2.04 -2.96 6.98
CA ILE A 228 -0.80 -2.89 6.22
C ILE A 228 0.26 -3.65 7.00
N SER A 229 1.00 -4.53 6.33
CA SER A 229 2.21 -5.14 6.87
C SER A 229 3.44 -4.35 6.45
N GLU A 230 4.33 -4.10 7.41
CA GLU A 230 5.67 -3.57 7.18
C GLU A 230 6.68 -4.73 7.19
N VAL A 231 7.22 -5.05 6.01
CA VAL A 231 8.14 -6.18 5.81
C VAL A 231 9.46 -5.67 5.24
N PRO A 232 10.63 -6.09 5.77
CA PRO A 232 11.92 -5.80 5.12
C PRO A 232 11.94 -6.32 3.68
N LEU A 233 12.49 -5.52 2.76
CA LEU A 233 12.48 -5.82 1.33
C LEU A 233 13.06 -7.20 1.00
N GLU A 234 14.20 -7.55 1.60
CA GLU A 234 14.86 -8.83 1.31
C GLU A 234 13.98 -10.01 1.75
N LEU A 235 13.32 -9.91 2.91
CA LEU A 235 12.39 -10.93 3.39
C LEU A 235 11.14 -11.02 2.49
N TYR A 236 10.68 -9.89 1.97
CA TYR A 236 9.59 -9.87 0.98
C TYR A 236 10.00 -10.57 -0.33
N LEU A 237 11.17 -10.23 -0.87
CA LEU A 237 11.68 -10.81 -2.11
C LEU A 237 11.91 -12.32 -1.99
N GLU A 238 12.47 -12.77 -0.87
CA GLU A 238 12.64 -14.20 -0.59
C GLU A 238 11.30 -14.94 -0.68
N ARG A 239 10.25 -14.40 -0.04
CA ARG A 239 8.90 -14.99 -0.07
C ARG A 239 8.29 -14.99 -1.46
N VAL A 240 8.41 -13.88 -2.19
CA VAL A 240 7.87 -13.75 -3.56
C VAL A 240 8.54 -14.73 -4.53
N ILE A 241 9.87 -14.83 -4.47
CA ILE A 241 10.62 -15.73 -5.36
C ILE A 241 10.21 -17.19 -5.10
N HIS A 242 10.12 -17.57 -3.83
CA HIS A 242 9.71 -18.93 -3.47
C HIS A 242 8.24 -19.22 -3.81
N SER A 243 7.33 -18.24 -3.69
CA SER A 243 5.91 -18.45 -4.00
C SER A 243 5.62 -18.54 -5.49
N GLU A 244 6.31 -17.75 -6.33
CA GLU A 244 6.05 -17.71 -7.77
C GLU A 244 6.66 -18.89 -8.51
N ILE A 245 7.83 -19.38 -8.09
CA ILE A 245 8.62 -20.32 -8.92
C ILE A 245 9.05 -21.59 -8.16
N GLY A 246 8.94 -21.63 -6.84
CA GLY A 246 9.34 -22.78 -6.02
C GLY A 246 10.81 -22.77 -5.60
N SER A 247 11.27 -23.85 -4.96
CA SER A 247 12.61 -23.97 -4.35
C SER A 247 13.69 -24.53 -5.26
N ASP A 248 13.32 -25.15 -6.39
CA ASP A 248 14.21 -26.07 -7.12
C ASP A 248 14.98 -25.39 -8.26
N LEU A 249 15.12 -24.07 -8.20
CA LEU A 249 15.77 -23.28 -9.24
C LEU A 249 17.31 -23.31 -9.11
N PRO A 250 18.05 -23.30 -10.24
CA PRO A 250 19.48 -23.08 -10.23
C PRO A 250 19.84 -21.77 -9.51
N PRO A 251 20.87 -21.74 -8.64
CA PRO A 251 21.20 -20.57 -7.84
C PRO A 251 21.41 -19.28 -8.65
N GLU A 252 22.01 -19.36 -9.84
CA GLU A 252 22.23 -18.19 -10.70
C GLU A 252 20.93 -17.61 -11.27
N PHE A 253 19.95 -18.46 -11.57
CA PHE A 253 18.63 -17.99 -12.00
C PHE A 253 17.92 -17.26 -10.85
N SER A 254 17.96 -17.83 -9.65
CA SER A 254 17.38 -17.23 -8.44
C SER A 254 18.01 -15.86 -8.12
N LYS A 255 19.33 -15.71 -8.29
CA LYS A 255 20.02 -14.42 -8.15
C LYS A 255 19.57 -13.39 -9.19
N ALA A 256 19.51 -13.78 -10.46
CA ALA A 256 19.05 -12.89 -11.54
C ALA A 256 17.61 -12.43 -11.31
N LEU A 257 16.74 -13.35 -10.93
CA LEU A 257 15.35 -13.05 -10.60
C LEU A 257 15.23 -12.12 -9.39
N ALA A 258 16.02 -12.32 -8.33
CA ALA A 258 16.03 -11.42 -7.19
C ALA A 258 16.39 -9.99 -7.59
N ILE A 259 17.29 -9.80 -8.55
CA ILE A 259 17.61 -8.47 -9.10
C ILE A 259 16.40 -7.88 -9.84
N VAL A 260 15.71 -8.67 -10.67
CA VAL A 260 14.52 -8.24 -11.40
C VAL A 260 13.39 -7.85 -10.44
N CYS A 261 13.05 -8.72 -9.48
CA CYS A 261 12.01 -8.44 -8.48
C CYS A 261 12.34 -7.21 -7.63
N ARG A 262 13.61 -7.04 -7.22
CA ARG A 262 14.05 -5.84 -6.50
C ARG A 262 13.88 -4.58 -7.34
N SER A 263 14.24 -4.65 -8.63
CA SER A 263 14.14 -3.52 -9.56
C SER A 263 12.68 -3.13 -9.78
N GLU A 264 11.80 -4.12 -9.95
CA GLU A 264 10.36 -3.91 -10.11
C GLU A 264 9.73 -3.32 -8.84
N ALA A 265 10.07 -3.87 -7.67
CA ALA A 265 9.61 -3.36 -6.39
C ALA A 265 10.02 -1.90 -6.17
N MET A 266 11.28 -1.55 -6.52
CA MET A 266 11.78 -0.17 -6.47
C MET A 266 11.10 0.74 -7.49
N ALA A 267 10.84 0.24 -8.70
CA ALA A 267 10.21 1.02 -9.75
C ALA A 267 8.81 1.50 -9.34
N ARG A 268 8.07 0.72 -8.55
CA ARG A 268 6.71 1.05 -8.12
C ARG A 268 6.62 1.94 -6.86
N ILE A 269 7.73 2.26 -6.21
CA ILE A 269 7.70 3.07 -4.99
C ILE A 269 7.11 4.46 -5.29
N ASN A 270 6.07 4.84 -4.53
CA ASN A 270 5.36 6.12 -4.70
C ASN A 270 4.74 6.32 -6.10
N HIS A 271 4.63 5.24 -6.89
CA HIS A 271 3.65 5.17 -7.97
C HIS A 271 2.36 4.70 -7.29
N GLN A 272 1.26 5.43 -7.42
CA GLN A 272 -0.01 5.08 -6.78
C GLN A 272 -0.65 3.84 -7.47
N CYS A 273 0.07 2.74 -7.58
CA CYS A 273 -0.46 1.47 -8.06
C CYS A 273 -0.55 0.50 -6.87
N LEU A 274 -1.72 0.49 -6.24
CA LEU A 274 -2.25 -0.61 -5.42
C LEU A 274 -3.74 -0.78 -5.69
#